data_AF-A0A0M0EKQ1-F1
#
_entry.id   AF-A0A0M0EKQ1-F1
#
_cell.length_a   1.000
_cell.length_b   1.000
_cell.length_c   1.000
_cell.angle_alpha   90.00
_cell.angle_beta   90.00
_cell.angle_gamma   90.00
#
_symmetry.space_group_name_H-M   'P 1'
#
loop_
_entity.id
_entity.type
_entity.pdbx_description
1 polymer ?
#
loop_
_entity_poly.entity_id
_entity_poly.type
_entity_poly.pdbx_seq_one_letter_code
_entity_poly.pdbx_strand_id
1 'polypeptide(L)'
;MPMLTLSPPTDQLPSWLAQAGTVAAEIGAPDFYCRLLSLLETLIPHHSSWIISYSTEMHPDVIYTNGVSMVVTQWYVDAYRNFDPFWRMWQHRRMAGVITLERLDTAIKADIYTDLFQREAGFRDELGVILPSQGNHSLILFLQRNDGVFTQSDINRVQTVFPIMQGLHQAHVNFLFNMIDGSGMADSRRAVMIRDRSGACCYKTAGWDVFARTFPDRVGQIMDYSRTCQTGEAAQRIEFETGMTVQIKNLGECYPLAPGATLYTIECMDRARVKAADITRLGLTNRESEILSLILADKSSGEIAQKLRVSKGTVKNHRARLYRKIGVTSERALIAYFARAG
;
A
#
# COMPACT_ATOMS: atom_id res chain seq x y z
N MET A 1 -27.37 2.42 51.70
CA MET A 1 -27.45 2.17 50.25
C MET A 1 -27.08 0.72 50.01
N PRO A 2 -27.94 -0.12 49.45
CA PRO A 2 -27.54 -1.48 49.14
C PRO A 2 -26.61 -1.44 47.91
N MET A 3 -25.43 -2.05 48.02
CA MET A 3 -24.56 -2.31 46.89
C MET A 3 -25.28 -3.30 45.96
N LEU A 4 -25.53 -2.88 44.71
CA LEU A 4 -25.93 -3.76 43.63
C LEU A 4 -24.80 -4.76 43.37
N THR A 5 -24.94 -5.98 43.87
CA THR A 5 -24.12 -7.12 43.44
C THR A 5 -24.60 -7.52 42.05
N LEU A 6 -23.90 -7.05 41.01
CA LEU A 6 -24.05 -7.56 39.66
C LEU A 6 -23.50 -8.99 39.62
N SER A 7 -24.37 -9.98 39.37
CA SER A 7 -23.93 -11.34 39.04
C SER A 7 -23.05 -11.28 37.79
N PRO A 8 -21.92 -12.02 37.73
CA PRO A 8 -21.12 -12.08 36.52
C PRO A 8 -21.97 -12.64 35.38
N PRO A 9 -21.86 -12.12 34.14
CA PRO A 9 -22.62 -12.62 33.01
C PRO A 9 -22.26 -14.10 32.77
N THR A 10 -23.28 -14.96 32.79
CA THR A 10 -23.19 -16.43 32.69
C THR A 10 -23.00 -16.92 31.25
N ASP A 11 -23.16 -16.05 30.26
CA ASP A 11 -23.02 -16.41 28.86
C ASP A 11 -21.53 -16.42 28.48
N GLN A 12 -21.01 -17.61 28.14
CA GLN A 12 -19.71 -17.71 27.48
C GLN A 12 -19.74 -16.86 26.22
N LEU A 13 -18.86 -15.86 26.14
CA LEU A 13 -18.73 -15.01 24.96
C LEU A 13 -18.55 -15.89 23.72
N PRO A 14 -19.25 -15.60 22.61
CA PRO A 14 -19.07 -16.32 21.36
C PRO A 14 -17.58 -16.44 21.00
N SER A 15 -17.13 -17.64 20.64
CA SER A 15 -15.71 -17.91 20.32
C SER A 15 -15.14 -16.97 19.24
N TRP A 16 -15.98 -16.51 18.31
CA TRP A 16 -15.59 -15.56 17.28
C TRP A 16 -15.17 -14.18 17.83
N LEU A 17 -15.66 -13.75 19.01
CA LEU A 17 -15.23 -12.50 19.63
C LEU A 17 -13.77 -12.55 20.07
N ALA A 18 -13.35 -13.67 20.68
CA ALA A 18 -11.95 -13.88 21.03
C ALA A 18 -11.09 -13.93 19.76
N GLN A 19 -11.56 -14.60 18.72
CA GLN A 19 -10.87 -14.67 17.43
C GLN A 19 -10.73 -13.29 16.77
N ALA A 20 -11.73 -12.41 16.87
CA ALA A 20 -11.64 -11.03 16.38
C ALA A 20 -10.54 -10.23 17.10
N GLY A 21 -10.37 -10.45 18.41
CA GLY A 21 -9.25 -9.88 19.17
C GLY A 21 -7.88 -10.35 18.66
N THR A 22 -7.74 -11.64 18.35
CA THR A 22 -6.52 -12.19 17.74
C THR A 22 -6.23 -11.55 16.38
N VAL A 23 -7.26 -11.36 15.53
CA VAL A 23 -7.09 -10.69 14.23
C VAL A 23 -6.65 -9.23 14.42
N ALA A 24 -7.20 -8.52 15.41
CA ALA A 24 -6.81 -7.15 15.70
C ALA A 24 -5.33 -7.02 16.12
N ALA A 25 -4.80 -7.99 16.86
CA ALA A 25 -3.39 -8.02 17.24
C ALA A 25 -2.44 -8.20 16.04
N GLU A 26 -2.95 -8.69 14.91
CA GLU A 26 -2.19 -8.99 13.69
C GLU A 26 -2.31 -7.88 12.63
N ILE A 27 -2.85 -6.71 13.00
CA ILE A 27 -2.88 -5.54 12.13
C ILE A 27 -1.43 -5.18 11.73
N GLY A 28 -1.20 -5.07 10.41
CA GLY A 28 0.12 -4.85 9.83
C GLY A 28 0.99 -6.09 9.62
N ALA A 29 0.61 -7.24 10.17
CA ALA A 29 1.34 -8.49 10.00
C ALA A 29 1.04 -9.14 8.62
N PRO A 30 1.99 -9.89 8.03
CA PRO A 30 1.77 -10.60 6.77
C PRO A 30 0.60 -11.60 6.80
N ASP A 31 0.38 -12.24 7.95
CA ASP A 31 -0.63 -13.30 8.12
C ASP A 31 -2.04 -12.77 8.43
N PHE A 32 -2.23 -11.44 8.43
CA PHE A 32 -3.49 -10.81 8.83
C PHE A 32 -4.72 -11.41 8.12
N TYR A 33 -4.66 -11.59 6.79
CA TYR A 33 -5.81 -12.11 6.04
C TYR A 33 -6.06 -13.59 6.27
N CYS A 34 -5.02 -14.39 6.55
CA CYS A 34 -5.19 -15.77 6.99
C CYS A 34 -5.91 -15.81 8.35
N ARG A 35 -5.57 -14.90 9.26
CA ARG A 35 -6.25 -14.78 10.57
C ARG A 35 -7.69 -14.30 10.43
N LEU A 36 -7.93 -13.36 9.52
CA LEU A 36 -9.27 -12.86 9.21
C LEU A 36 -10.14 -13.95 8.53
N LEU A 37 -9.54 -14.80 7.70
CA LEU A 37 -10.19 -15.98 7.15
C LEU A 37 -10.53 -16.97 8.26
N SER A 38 -9.60 -17.27 9.18
CA SER A 38 -9.90 -18.13 10.33
C SER A 38 -11.03 -17.59 11.21
N LEU A 39 -11.19 -16.26 11.33
CA LEU A 39 -12.38 -15.68 11.96
C LEU A 39 -13.65 -16.05 11.19
N LEU A 40 -13.67 -15.87 9.87
CA LEU A 40 -14.81 -16.23 9.03
C LEU A 40 -15.17 -17.73 9.12
N GLU A 41 -14.15 -18.60 9.10
CA GLU A 41 -14.27 -20.05 9.22
C GLU A 41 -14.98 -20.49 10.53
N THR A 42 -14.86 -19.72 11.61
CA THR A 42 -15.56 -20.01 12.89
C THR A 42 -17.06 -19.66 12.88
N LEU A 43 -17.51 -18.89 11.88
CA LEU A 43 -18.88 -18.38 11.86
C LEU A 43 -19.87 -19.42 11.33
N ILE A 44 -19.50 -20.16 10.29
CA ILE A 44 -20.39 -21.09 9.61
C ILE A 44 -19.66 -22.36 9.15
N PRO A 45 -20.34 -23.52 9.12
CA PRO A 45 -19.77 -24.74 8.56
C PRO A 45 -19.41 -24.57 7.08
N HIS A 46 -18.25 -25.12 6.70
CA HIS A 46 -17.69 -25.09 5.35
C HIS A 46 -16.74 -26.29 5.19
N HIS A 47 -16.30 -26.55 3.95
CA HIS A 47 -15.40 -27.64 3.61
C HIS A 47 -14.01 -27.14 3.20
N SER A 48 -13.96 -26.00 2.53
CA SER A 48 -12.74 -25.36 2.06
C SER A 48 -12.91 -23.84 2.07
N SER A 49 -11.78 -23.15 1.98
CA SER A 49 -11.73 -21.69 2.01
C SER A 49 -10.61 -21.14 1.15
N TRP A 50 -10.81 -19.91 0.66
CA TRP A 50 -9.87 -19.23 -0.25
C TRP A 50 -9.71 -17.76 0.13
N ILE A 51 -8.55 -17.21 -0.23
CA ILE A 51 -8.30 -15.77 -0.30
C ILE A 51 -7.90 -15.47 -1.73
N ILE A 52 -8.69 -14.66 -2.40
CA ILE A 52 -8.43 -14.26 -3.79
C ILE A 52 -8.44 -12.75 -3.88
N SER A 53 -7.43 -12.21 -4.58
CA SER A 53 -7.35 -10.80 -4.92
C SER A 53 -7.98 -10.54 -6.27
N TYR A 54 -8.81 -9.50 -6.32
CA TYR A 54 -9.48 -9.04 -7.52
C TYR A 54 -9.04 -7.61 -7.84
N SER A 55 -8.96 -7.32 -9.14
CA SER A 55 -8.89 -5.95 -9.65
C SER A 55 -9.89 -5.79 -10.80
N THR A 56 -10.12 -4.56 -11.26
CA THR A 56 -10.99 -4.35 -12.43
C THR A 56 -10.33 -4.70 -13.76
N GLU A 57 -8.99 -4.74 -13.81
CA GLU A 57 -8.21 -4.85 -15.05
C GLU A 57 -7.50 -6.20 -15.19
N MET A 58 -6.97 -6.71 -14.08
CA MET A 58 -6.28 -7.99 -13.98
C MET A 58 -7.21 -9.12 -13.53
N HIS A 59 -6.91 -10.31 -14.04
CA HIS A 59 -7.54 -11.56 -13.63
C HIS A 59 -7.34 -11.84 -12.13
N PRO A 60 -8.26 -12.61 -11.51
CA PRO A 60 -8.15 -13.01 -10.12
C PRO A 60 -6.83 -13.73 -9.81
N ASP A 61 -6.28 -13.44 -8.64
CA ASP A 61 -5.06 -14.06 -8.15
C ASP A 61 -5.28 -14.76 -6.81
N VAL A 62 -4.91 -16.03 -6.74
CA VAL A 62 -5.12 -16.87 -5.56
C VAL A 62 -3.98 -16.63 -4.58
N ILE A 63 -4.30 -16.10 -3.40
CA ILE A 63 -3.31 -15.80 -2.36
C ILE A 63 -3.13 -16.97 -1.41
N TYR A 64 -4.25 -17.60 -1.02
CA TYR A 64 -4.25 -18.65 -0.01
C TYR A 64 -5.44 -19.58 -0.22
N THR A 65 -5.24 -20.86 0.07
CA THR A 65 -6.31 -21.86 0.12
C THR A 65 -6.15 -22.76 1.32
N ASN A 66 -7.27 -23.24 1.87
CA ASN A 66 -7.32 -24.23 2.93
C ASN A 66 -8.40 -25.26 2.60
N GLY A 67 -8.09 -26.55 2.76
CA GLY A 67 -8.98 -27.64 2.36
C GLY A 67 -9.13 -27.83 0.84
N VAL A 68 -8.26 -27.22 0.02
CA VAL A 68 -8.28 -27.29 -1.45
C VAL A 68 -7.03 -28.00 -1.95
N SER A 69 -7.17 -28.93 -2.90
CA SER A 69 -6.00 -29.57 -3.51
C SER A 69 -5.24 -28.61 -4.44
N MET A 70 -3.93 -28.81 -4.56
CA MET A 70 -3.10 -28.04 -5.48
C MET A 70 -3.56 -28.20 -6.94
N VAL A 71 -4.10 -29.37 -7.30
CA VAL A 71 -4.65 -29.64 -8.64
C VAL A 71 -5.86 -28.76 -8.94
N VAL A 72 -6.81 -28.67 -8.01
CA VAL A 72 -8.01 -27.80 -8.15
C VAL A 72 -7.61 -26.33 -8.22
N THR A 73 -6.64 -25.92 -7.39
CA THR A 73 -6.09 -24.56 -7.42
C THR A 73 -5.48 -24.23 -8.79
N GLN A 74 -4.71 -25.16 -9.35
CA GLN A 74 -4.07 -24.99 -10.66
C GLN A 74 -5.10 -24.93 -11.79
N TRP A 75 -6.14 -25.78 -11.76
CA TRP A 75 -7.24 -25.71 -12.72
C TRP A 75 -7.93 -24.35 -12.71
N TYR A 76 -8.22 -23.81 -11.53
CA TYR A 76 -8.80 -22.48 -11.40
C TYR A 76 -7.91 -21.43 -12.09
N VAL A 77 -6.63 -21.40 -11.74
CA VAL A 77 -5.66 -20.42 -12.26
C VAL A 77 -5.50 -20.51 -13.77
N ASP A 78 -5.41 -21.72 -14.31
CA ASP A 78 -5.10 -21.94 -15.73
C ASP A 78 -6.31 -21.77 -16.66
N ALA A 79 -7.49 -22.23 -16.22
CA ALA A 79 -8.64 -22.37 -17.10
C ALA A 79 -9.85 -21.51 -16.70
N TYR A 80 -10.04 -21.23 -15.41
CA TYR A 80 -11.35 -20.75 -14.93
C TYR A 80 -11.38 -19.33 -14.37
N ARG A 81 -10.24 -18.76 -13.93
CA ARG A 81 -10.18 -17.41 -13.36
C ARG A 81 -10.73 -16.31 -14.28
N ASN A 82 -10.70 -16.52 -15.60
CA ASN A 82 -11.24 -15.58 -16.60
C ASN A 82 -12.77 -15.56 -16.64
N PHE A 83 -13.39 -16.61 -16.11
CA PHE A 83 -14.84 -16.81 -16.08
C PHE A 83 -15.40 -16.68 -14.66
N ASP A 84 -14.57 -16.24 -13.71
CA ASP A 84 -14.98 -16.09 -12.32
C ASP A 84 -16.14 -15.08 -12.19
N PRO A 85 -17.30 -15.49 -11.65
CA PRO A 85 -18.47 -14.63 -11.53
C PRO A 85 -18.28 -13.52 -10.48
N PHE A 86 -17.46 -13.72 -9.45
CA PHE A 86 -17.10 -12.68 -8.50
C PHE A 86 -16.18 -11.63 -9.12
N TRP A 87 -15.33 -12.00 -10.10
CA TRP A 87 -14.54 -11.02 -10.85
C TRP A 87 -15.43 -10.11 -11.69
N ARG A 88 -16.37 -10.69 -12.44
CA ARG A 88 -17.37 -9.95 -13.22
C ARG A 88 -18.22 -9.05 -12.32
N MET A 89 -18.69 -9.58 -11.18
CA MET A 89 -19.40 -8.79 -10.19
C MET A 89 -18.56 -7.60 -9.70
N TRP A 90 -17.28 -7.82 -9.38
CA TRP A 90 -16.37 -6.77 -8.92
C TRP A 90 -16.19 -5.67 -9.96
N GLN A 91 -16.04 -6.03 -11.24
CA GLN A 91 -15.93 -5.07 -12.35
C GLN A 91 -17.14 -4.14 -12.49
N HIS A 92 -18.34 -4.59 -12.10
CA HIS A 92 -19.58 -3.83 -12.24
C HIS A 92 -20.02 -3.10 -10.96
N ARG A 93 -20.05 -3.80 -9.81
CA ARG A 93 -20.69 -3.29 -8.59
C ARG A 93 -19.71 -2.59 -7.63
N ARG A 94 -18.48 -3.10 -7.48
CA ARG A 94 -17.44 -2.56 -6.56
C ARG A 94 -17.94 -2.26 -5.14
N MET A 95 -18.78 -3.12 -4.57
CA MET A 95 -19.35 -2.92 -3.24
C MET A 95 -18.82 -3.94 -2.24
N ALA A 96 -18.50 -3.47 -1.03
CA ALA A 96 -18.23 -4.35 0.11
C ALA A 96 -19.50 -5.10 0.51
N GLY A 97 -19.36 -6.31 1.03
CA GLY A 97 -20.49 -7.06 1.56
C GLY A 97 -20.29 -8.56 1.58
N VAL A 98 -21.39 -9.26 1.83
CA VAL A 98 -21.46 -10.73 1.87
C VAL A 98 -22.40 -11.17 0.76
N ILE A 99 -21.92 -12.04 -0.12
CA ILE A 99 -22.71 -12.58 -1.23
C ILE A 99 -22.35 -14.04 -1.47
N THR A 100 -23.33 -14.83 -1.90
CA THR A 100 -23.09 -16.23 -2.27
C THR A 100 -23.14 -16.38 -3.77
N LEU A 101 -22.43 -17.38 -4.27
CA LEU A 101 -22.51 -17.79 -5.66
C LEU A 101 -23.97 -18.09 -5.98
N GLU A 102 -24.71 -18.86 -5.18
CA GLU A 102 -26.13 -19.12 -5.45
C GLU A 102 -27.01 -17.86 -5.58
N ARG A 103 -26.65 -16.73 -4.95
CA ARG A 103 -27.41 -15.47 -5.02
C ARG A 103 -26.86 -14.44 -6.00
N LEU A 104 -25.75 -14.74 -6.69
CA LEU A 104 -25.27 -13.88 -7.77
C LEU A 104 -26.29 -13.83 -8.92
N ASP A 105 -26.39 -12.67 -9.54
CA ASP A 105 -27.26 -12.43 -10.69
C ASP A 105 -26.95 -13.46 -11.79
N THR A 106 -27.99 -14.05 -12.37
CA THR A 106 -27.83 -15.04 -13.45
C THR A 106 -27.13 -14.44 -14.66
N ALA A 107 -27.28 -13.14 -14.92
CA ALA A 107 -26.53 -12.44 -15.96
C ALA A 107 -25.01 -12.41 -15.71
N ILE A 108 -24.59 -12.56 -14.45
CA ILE A 108 -23.18 -12.63 -14.05
C ILE A 108 -22.68 -14.09 -14.09
N LYS A 109 -23.53 -15.05 -13.72
CA LYS A 109 -23.21 -16.49 -13.61
C LYS A 109 -23.09 -17.26 -14.92
N ALA A 110 -23.61 -16.73 -16.03
CA ALA A 110 -24.07 -17.53 -17.18
C ALA A 110 -23.04 -18.35 -17.99
N ASP A 111 -21.81 -18.60 -17.52
CA ASP A 111 -20.77 -19.30 -18.28
C ASP A 111 -19.97 -20.30 -17.43
N ILE A 112 -19.52 -21.39 -18.06
CA ILE A 112 -18.35 -22.29 -17.83
C ILE A 112 -17.94 -22.59 -16.38
N TYR A 113 -17.78 -21.57 -15.54
CA TYR A 113 -17.43 -21.66 -14.13
C TYR A 113 -18.42 -22.53 -13.34
N THR A 114 -19.72 -22.27 -13.40
CA THR A 114 -20.72 -23.05 -12.64
C THR A 114 -20.93 -24.45 -13.23
N ASP A 115 -20.81 -24.60 -14.55
CA ASP A 115 -21.13 -25.85 -15.23
C ASP A 115 -19.98 -26.86 -15.22
N LEU A 116 -18.73 -26.35 -15.24
CA LEU A 116 -17.52 -27.16 -15.31
C LEU A 116 -16.71 -27.03 -14.01
N PHE A 117 -16.20 -25.85 -13.68
CA PHE A 117 -15.29 -25.69 -12.54
C PHE A 117 -15.94 -26.10 -11.22
N GLN A 118 -17.13 -25.59 -10.90
CA GLN A 118 -17.83 -25.94 -9.66
C GLN A 118 -18.01 -27.46 -9.52
N ARG A 119 -18.35 -28.13 -10.62
CA ARG A 119 -18.53 -29.59 -10.67
C ARG A 119 -17.20 -30.34 -10.52
N GLU A 120 -16.15 -29.92 -11.20
CA GLU A 120 -14.82 -30.56 -11.17
C GLU A 120 -14.09 -30.33 -9.84
N ALA A 121 -14.21 -29.13 -9.28
CA ALA A 121 -13.66 -28.76 -7.99
C ALA A 121 -14.44 -29.40 -6.82
N GLY A 122 -15.65 -29.90 -7.07
CA GLY A 122 -16.43 -30.67 -6.11
C GLY A 122 -17.12 -29.84 -5.03
N PHE A 123 -17.44 -28.57 -5.31
CA PHE A 123 -18.24 -27.73 -4.41
C PHE A 123 -19.63 -27.44 -5.00
N ARG A 124 -20.59 -27.09 -4.14
CA ARG A 124 -22.00 -26.83 -4.50
C ARG A 124 -22.37 -25.35 -4.39
N ASP A 125 -21.83 -24.65 -3.40
CA ASP A 125 -22.04 -23.22 -3.22
C ASP A 125 -20.80 -22.59 -2.58
N GLU A 126 -20.70 -21.29 -2.74
CA GLU A 126 -19.55 -20.48 -2.31
C GLU A 126 -20.06 -19.16 -1.72
N LEU A 127 -19.56 -18.77 -0.56
CA LEU A 127 -19.87 -17.51 0.11
C LEU A 127 -18.62 -16.64 0.09
N GLY A 128 -18.72 -15.46 -0.51
CA GLY A 128 -17.68 -14.45 -0.55
C GLY A 128 -17.95 -13.30 0.43
N VAL A 129 -16.93 -12.95 1.22
CA VAL A 129 -16.85 -11.72 2.00
C VAL A 129 -15.93 -10.74 1.28
N ILE A 130 -16.52 -9.67 0.73
CA ILE A 130 -15.86 -8.69 -0.12
C ILE A 130 -15.31 -7.56 0.74
N LEU A 131 -13.99 -7.38 0.69
CA LEU A 131 -13.23 -6.39 1.45
C LEU A 131 -12.48 -5.46 0.48
N PRO A 132 -13.12 -4.37 0.02
CA PRO A 132 -12.49 -3.39 -0.87
C PRO A 132 -11.28 -2.72 -0.23
N SER A 133 -10.23 -2.55 -1.02
CA SER A 133 -9.08 -1.70 -0.69
C SER A 133 -9.17 -0.38 -1.48
N GLN A 134 -8.24 0.56 -1.25
CA GLN A 134 -8.20 1.76 -2.09
C GLN A 134 -7.94 1.43 -3.55
N GLY A 135 -8.56 2.19 -4.46
CA GLY A 135 -8.48 1.99 -5.90
C GLY A 135 -9.48 0.95 -6.41
N ASN A 136 -9.10 0.23 -7.47
CA ASN A 136 -9.93 -0.77 -8.16
C ASN A 136 -9.74 -2.21 -7.64
N HIS A 137 -9.20 -2.37 -6.43
CA HIS A 137 -8.83 -3.67 -5.87
C HIS A 137 -9.72 -4.11 -4.70
N SER A 138 -9.94 -5.41 -4.60
CA SER A 138 -10.60 -6.03 -3.44
C SER A 138 -9.93 -7.35 -3.12
N LEU A 139 -9.83 -7.63 -1.82
CA LEU A 139 -9.65 -9.01 -1.35
C LEU A 139 -11.03 -9.60 -1.10
N ILE A 140 -11.23 -10.85 -1.50
CA ILE A 140 -12.45 -11.60 -1.18
C ILE A 140 -12.05 -12.88 -0.45
N LEU A 141 -12.68 -13.10 0.70
CA LEU A 141 -12.54 -14.30 1.50
C LEU A 141 -13.69 -15.24 1.16
N PHE A 142 -13.38 -16.46 0.75
CA PHE A 142 -14.37 -17.44 0.35
C PHE A 142 -14.46 -18.59 1.32
N LEU A 143 -15.70 -19.03 1.57
CA LEU A 143 -16.01 -20.34 2.15
C LEU A 143 -16.80 -21.15 1.13
N GLN A 144 -16.44 -22.42 0.94
CA GLN A 144 -17.13 -23.32 0.02
C GLN A 144 -17.76 -24.49 0.78
N ARG A 145 -18.91 -24.96 0.28
CA ARG A 145 -19.58 -26.19 0.75
C ARG A 145 -19.68 -27.19 -0.39
N ASN A 146 -19.42 -28.46 -0.09
CA ASN A 146 -19.55 -29.54 -1.07
C ASN A 146 -20.99 -30.03 -1.19
N ASP A 147 -21.77 -29.85 -0.13
CA ASP A 147 -23.15 -30.27 0.01
C ASP A 147 -24.05 -29.08 0.40
N GLY A 148 -25.18 -28.97 -0.31
CA GLY A 148 -26.15 -27.91 -0.07
C GLY A 148 -25.65 -26.50 -0.41
N VAL A 149 -26.47 -25.51 -0.05
CA VAL A 149 -26.21 -24.08 -0.29
C VAL A 149 -26.09 -23.34 1.04
N PHE A 150 -25.51 -22.15 1.03
CA PHE A 150 -25.51 -21.29 2.21
C PHE A 150 -26.92 -20.75 2.48
N THR A 151 -27.45 -21.04 3.66
CA THR A 151 -28.81 -20.65 4.05
C THR A 151 -28.89 -19.16 4.38
N GLN A 152 -30.11 -18.61 4.46
CA GLN A 152 -30.29 -17.24 4.96
C GLN A 152 -29.74 -17.06 6.39
N SER A 153 -29.80 -18.09 7.23
CA SER A 153 -29.26 -18.05 8.59
C SER A 153 -27.72 -17.97 8.57
N ASP A 154 -27.06 -18.72 7.67
CA ASP A 154 -25.62 -18.63 7.49
C ASP A 154 -25.21 -17.22 7.09
N ILE A 155 -25.89 -16.67 6.08
CA ILE A 155 -25.62 -15.33 5.54
C ILE A 155 -25.85 -14.26 6.62
N ASN A 156 -26.96 -14.33 7.36
CA ASN A 156 -27.24 -13.38 8.45
C ASN A 156 -26.16 -13.41 9.53
N ARG A 157 -25.63 -14.60 9.85
CA ARG A 157 -24.57 -14.75 10.84
C ARG A 157 -23.27 -14.09 10.37
N VAL A 158 -22.86 -14.31 9.12
CA VAL A 158 -21.68 -13.64 8.55
C VAL A 158 -21.91 -12.12 8.45
N GLN A 159 -23.09 -11.69 7.98
CA GLN A 159 -23.46 -10.27 7.88
C GLN A 159 -23.45 -9.56 9.24
N THR A 160 -23.79 -10.27 10.34
CA THR A 160 -23.72 -9.71 11.70
C THR A 160 -22.29 -9.38 12.12
N VAL A 161 -21.32 -10.22 11.71
CA VAL A 161 -19.90 -10.05 12.05
C VAL A 161 -19.15 -9.22 11.00
N PHE A 162 -19.71 -9.07 9.80
CA PHE A 162 -19.10 -8.36 8.67
C PHE A 162 -18.58 -6.95 9.01
N PRO A 163 -19.31 -6.07 9.75
CA PRO A 163 -18.79 -4.75 10.10
C PRO A 163 -17.47 -4.80 10.91
N ILE A 164 -17.29 -5.82 11.73
CA ILE A 164 -16.05 -6.04 12.49
C ILE A 164 -14.93 -6.46 11.55
N MET A 165 -15.20 -7.42 10.65
CA MET A 165 -14.23 -7.86 9.64
C MET A 165 -13.80 -6.71 8.73
N GLN A 166 -14.74 -5.91 8.26
CA GLN A 166 -14.49 -4.74 7.43
C GLN A 166 -13.69 -3.67 8.18
N GLY A 167 -14.01 -3.42 9.45
CA GLY A 167 -13.26 -2.47 10.29
C GLY A 167 -11.82 -2.91 10.52
N LEU A 168 -11.59 -4.20 10.81
CA LEU A 168 -10.26 -4.79 10.96
C LEU A 168 -9.45 -4.69 9.66
N HIS A 169 -10.08 -5.04 8.52
CA HIS A 169 -9.48 -4.86 7.20
C HIS A 169 -9.09 -3.40 6.93
N GLN A 170 -9.99 -2.46 7.21
CA GLN A 170 -9.70 -1.04 7.01
C GLN A 170 -8.56 -0.56 7.91
N ALA A 171 -8.50 -1.02 9.16
CA ALA A 171 -7.40 -0.71 10.07
C ALA A 171 -6.07 -1.27 9.57
N HIS A 172 -6.07 -2.51 9.07
CA HIS A 172 -4.90 -3.14 8.44
C HIS A 172 -4.43 -2.37 7.20
N VAL A 173 -5.34 -2.08 6.27
CA VAL A 173 -5.04 -1.30 5.06
C VAL A 173 -4.49 0.09 5.41
N ASN A 174 -5.12 0.80 6.35
CA ASN A 174 -4.65 2.11 6.81
C ASN A 174 -3.27 2.02 7.46
N PHE A 175 -3.00 0.98 8.24
CA PHE A 175 -1.70 0.76 8.85
C PHE A 175 -0.62 0.57 7.78
N LEU A 176 -0.88 -0.28 6.76
CA LEU A 176 0.04 -0.47 5.64
C LEU A 176 0.29 0.84 4.89
N PHE A 177 -0.76 1.62 4.60
CA PHE A 177 -0.61 2.94 3.97
C PHE A 177 0.19 3.90 4.84
N ASN A 178 -0.03 3.95 6.15
CA ASN A 178 0.74 4.80 7.06
C ASN A 178 2.22 4.40 7.15
N MET A 179 2.54 3.10 7.07
CA MET A 179 3.92 2.63 6.98
C MET A 179 4.58 3.05 5.67
N ILE A 180 3.82 3.01 4.57
CA ILE A 180 4.27 3.45 3.25
C ILE A 180 4.49 4.97 3.22
N ASP A 181 3.56 5.74 3.78
CA ASP A 181 3.59 7.20 3.80
C ASP A 181 4.63 7.75 4.78
N GLY A 182 5.11 6.95 5.75
CA GLY A 182 6.11 7.39 6.72
C GLY A 182 5.61 8.57 7.55
N SER A 183 4.59 8.35 8.37
CA SER A 183 4.05 9.31 9.35
C SER A 183 3.60 10.68 8.79
N GLY A 184 2.35 10.75 8.35
CA GLY A 184 1.54 11.96 8.46
C GLY A 184 1.36 12.80 7.19
N MET A 185 0.08 13.06 6.90
CA MET A 185 -0.44 13.99 5.90
C MET A 185 0.17 15.41 6.04
N ALA A 186 1.30 15.68 5.41
CA ALA A 186 1.80 17.02 5.07
C ALA A 186 3.23 17.01 4.53
N ASP A 187 3.97 15.90 4.59
CA ASP A 187 5.37 15.93 4.18
C ASP A 187 5.53 15.81 2.65
N SER A 188 5.57 16.95 1.96
CA SER A 188 5.92 17.07 0.54
C SER A 188 7.32 16.53 0.19
N ARG A 189 8.08 16.03 1.18
CA ARG A 189 9.41 15.42 1.00
C ARG A 189 9.35 13.96 0.57
N ARG A 190 8.22 13.26 0.79
CA ARG A 190 8.03 11.87 0.39
C ARG A 190 6.86 11.75 -0.58
N ALA A 191 7.13 11.24 -1.77
CA ALA A 191 6.14 11.02 -2.81
C ALA A 191 6.06 9.53 -3.11
N VAL A 192 4.89 8.95 -2.90
CA VAL A 192 4.65 7.52 -3.08
C VAL A 192 3.62 7.24 -4.17
N MET A 193 3.87 6.20 -4.96
CA MET A 193 2.93 5.59 -5.88
C MET A 193 3.06 4.06 -5.85
N ILE A 194 1.94 3.37 -5.98
CA ILE A 194 1.88 1.91 -6.16
C ILE A 194 1.28 1.65 -7.54
N ARG A 195 1.98 0.84 -8.34
CA ARG A 195 1.43 0.30 -9.60
C ARG A 195 1.26 -1.19 -9.47
N ASP A 196 0.15 -1.75 -9.93
CA ASP A 196 -0.01 -3.21 -9.97
C ASP A 196 0.95 -3.85 -10.99
N ARG A 197 0.92 -5.19 -11.08
CA ARG A 197 1.72 -5.97 -12.02
C ARG A 197 1.47 -5.64 -13.50
N SER A 198 0.33 -5.03 -13.84
CA SER A 198 0.02 -4.56 -15.20
C SER A 198 0.64 -3.19 -15.50
N GLY A 199 1.04 -2.48 -14.45
CA GLY A 199 1.44 -1.09 -14.51
C GLY A 199 0.28 -0.11 -14.33
N ALA A 200 -0.92 -0.52 -13.95
CA ALA A 200 -1.97 0.44 -13.62
C ALA A 200 -1.64 1.13 -12.29
N CYS A 201 -1.89 2.44 -12.17
CA CYS A 201 -1.65 3.19 -10.93
C CYS A 201 -2.78 2.92 -9.93
N CYS A 202 -2.52 2.08 -8.93
CA CYS A 202 -3.50 1.70 -7.90
C CYS A 202 -3.63 2.77 -6.82
N TYR A 203 -2.52 3.42 -6.49
CA TYR A 203 -2.44 4.40 -5.43
C TYR A 203 -1.35 5.43 -5.73
N LYS A 204 -1.58 6.68 -5.34
CA LYS A 204 -0.56 7.71 -5.30
C LYS A 204 -0.89 8.76 -4.23
N THR A 205 0.15 9.27 -3.61
CA THR A 205 0.08 10.42 -2.70
C THR A 205 -0.05 11.73 -3.47
N ALA A 206 -0.57 12.78 -2.84
CA ALA A 206 -0.53 14.13 -3.41
C ALA A 206 0.90 14.62 -3.70
N GLY A 207 1.88 14.16 -2.91
CA GLY A 207 3.30 14.41 -3.16
C GLY A 207 3.77 13.86 -4.50
N TRP A 208 3.28 12.69 -4.92
CA TRP A 208 3.57 12.13 -6.24
C TRP A 208 3.03 13.00 -7.37
N ASP A 209 1.81 13.53 -7.24
CA ASP A 209 1.24 14.43 -8.25
C ASP A 209 2.03 15.73 -8.39
N VAL A 210 2.50 16.28 -7.27
CA VAL A 210 3.41 17.44 -7.27
C VAL A 210 4.73 17.08 -7.94
N PHE A 211 5.32 15.93 -7.58
CA PHE A 211 6.56 15.46 -8.18
C PHE A 211 6.44 15.30 -9.71
N ALA A 212 5.40 14.60 -10.17
CA ALA A 212 5.19 14.32 -11.58
C ALA A 212 4.99 15.58 -12.42
N ARG A 213 4.31 16.60 -11.88
CA ARG A 213 4.19 17.93 -12.53
C ARG A 213 5.51 18.70 -12.53
N THR A 214 6.31 18.56 -11.48
CA THR A 214 7.56 19.32 -11.32
C THR A 214 8.70 18.72 -12.14
N PHE A 215 8.73 17.39 -12.28
CA PHE A 215 9.83 16.65 -12.90
C PHE A 215 9.31 15.58 -13.89
N PRO A 216 8.59 15.97 -14.96
CA PRO A 216 7.98 15.01 -15.89
C PRO A 216 9.00 14.08 -16.56
N ASP A 217 10.16 14.61 -16.95
CA ASP A 217 11.24 13.81 -17.57
C ASP A 217 11.81 12.74 -16.61
N ARG A 218 11.81 13.04 -15.31
CA ARG A 218 12.28 12.09 -14.28
C ARG A 218 11.28 10.97 -14.07
N VAL A 219 9.97 11.24 -14.16
CA VAL A 219 8.96 10.17 -14.16
C VAL A 219 9.23 9.20 -15.30
N GLY A 220 9.47 9.69 -16.52
CA GLY A 220 9.84 8.85 -17.66
C GLY A 220 11.04 7.96 -17.38
N GLN A 221 12.14 8.55 -16.86
CA GLN A 221 13.35 7.80 -16.50
C GLN A 221 13.11 6.73 -15.43
N ILE A 222 12.30 7.03 -14.40
CA ILE A 222 11.93 6.07 -13.35
C ILE A 222 11.15 4.90 -13.97
N MET A 223 10.20 5.18 -14.85
CA MET A 223 9.39 4.14 -15.51
C MET A 223 10.22 3.29 -16.47
N ASP A 224 11.16 3.90 -17.21
CA ASP A 224 12.06 3.19 -18.12
C ASP A 224 13.04 2.30 -17.35
N TYR A 225 13.58 2.81 -16.24
CA TYR A 225 14.43 2.05 -15.34
C TYR A 225 13.68 0.85 -14.75
N SER A 226 12.47 1.09 -14.23
CA SER A 226 11.61 0.05 -13.66
C SER A 226 11.29 -1.07 -14.64
N ARG A 227 11.25 -0.78 -15.96
CA ARG A 227 11.00 -1.79 -17.01
C ARG A 227 12.24 -2.58 -17.41
N THR A 228 13.42 -2.01 -17.25
CA THR A 228 14.69 -2.63 -17.71
C THR A 228 15.38 -3.45 -16.62
N CYS A 229 15.02 -3.28 -15.35
CA CYS A 229 15.57 -4.05 -14.25
C CYS A 229 14.84 -5.39 -14.05
N GLN A 230 15.59 -6.48 -13.87
CA GLN A 230 15.05 -7.81 -13.55
C GLN A 230 14.40 -7.82 -12.16
N THR A 231 13.24 -8.46 -12.07
CA THR A 231 12.39 -8.64 -10.88
C THR A 231 13.10 -9.49 -9.82
N GLY A 232 13.94 -8.85 -9.01
CA GLY A 232 14.43 -9.41 -7.74
C GLY A 232 13.65 -8.87 -6.54
N GLU A 233 13.72 -9.58 -5.40
CA GLU A 233 13.08 -9.16 -4.13
C GLU A 233 13.76 -7.93 -3.47
N ALA A 234 14.99 -7.60 -3.88
CA ALA A 234 15.72 -6.47 -3.31
C ALA A 234 15.18 -5.13 -3.82
N ALA A 235 14.93 -4.20 -2.89
CA ALA A 235 14.55 -2.83 -3.22
C ALA A 235 15.66 -2.15 -4.03
N GLN A 236 15.31 -1.63 -5.20
CA GLN A 236 16.21 -0.92 -6.10
C GLN A 236 16.22 0.56 -5.75
N ARG A 237 17.39 1.22 -5.89
CA ARG A 237 17.58 2.62 -5.53
C ARG A 237 18.19 3.39 -6.70
N ILE A 238 17.50 4.43 -7.15
CA ILE A 238 18.00 5.40 -8.13
C ILE A 238 18.31 6.69 -7.36
N GLU A 239 19.54 7.16 -7.47
CA GLU A 239 19.92 8.46 -6.92
C GLU A 239 20.08 9.47 -8.05
N PHE A 240 19.36 10.58 -7.95
CA PHE A 240 19.53 11.72 -8.85
C PHE A 240 20.48 12.75 -8.23
N GLU A 241 21.24 13.44 -9.09
CA GLU A 241 22.23 14.46 -8.71
C GLU A 241 21.67 15.55 -7.76
N THR A 242 20.35 15.77 -7.81
CA THR A 242 19.59 16.74 -7.02
C THR A 242 19.34 16.32 -5.55
N GLY A 243 19.93 15.21 -5.08
CA GLY A 243 19.69 14.71 -3.71
C GLY A 243 18.32 14.04 -3.56
N MET A 244 17.73 13.62 -4.68
CA MET A 244 16.50 12.86 -4.72
C MET A 244 16.84 11.38 -4.85
N THR A 245 16.25 10.59 -3.97
CA THR A 245 16.37 9.14 -4.01
C THR A 245 15.01 8.57 -4.41
N VAL A 246 15.01 7.67 -5.39
CA VAL A 246 13.85 6.86 -5.73
C VAL A 246 14.13 5.43 -5.34
N GLN A 247 13.30 4.89 -4.46
CA GLN A 247 13.27 3.49 -4.11
C GLN A 247 12.14 2.81 -4.88
N ILE A 248 12.46 1.72 -5.56
CA ILE A 248 11.52 0.88 -6.28
C ILE A 248 11.54 -0.48 -5.60
N LYS A 249 10.40 -0.88 -5.03
CA LYS A 249 10.27 -2.14 -4.32
C LYS A 249 9.17 -2.96 -4.95
N ASN A 250 9.48 -4.19 -5.37
CA ASN A 250 8.44 -5.17 -5.67
C ASN A 250 7.80 -5.62 -4.37
N LEU A 251 6.49 -5.48 -4.31
CA LEU A 251 5.64 -6.03 -3.29
C LEU A 251 5.38 -7.49 -3.66
N GLY A 252 5.49 -8.39 -2.70
CA GLY A 252 5.32 -9.83 -2.97
C GLY A 252 3.92 -10.15 -3.53
N GLU A 253 3.78 -11.33 -4.13
CA GLU A 253 2.51 -11.83 -4.68
C GLU A 253 1.38 -11.89 -3.63
N CYS A 254 1.70 -11.86 -2.34
CA CYS A 254 0.70 -11.84 -1.27
C CYS A 254 0.48 -10.44 -0.67
N TYR A 255 0.95 -9.36 -1.30
CA TYR A 255 0.88 -8.04 -0.68
C TYR A 255 -0.56 -7.49 -0.63
N PRO A 256 -1.11 -7.17 0.55
CA PRO A 256 -2.54 -6.87 0.72
C PRO A 256 -3.13 -5.71 -0.06
N LEU A 257 -2.32 -4.67 -0.33
CA LEU A 257 -2.80 -3.48 -1.04
C LEU A 257 -2.87 -3.73 -2.55
N ALA A 258 -1.93 -4.51 -3.07
CA ALA A 258 -1.82 -4.85 -4.48
C ALA A 258 -0.78 -6.00 -4.64
N PRO A 259 -1.25 -7.25 -4.77
CA PRO A 259 -0.42 -8.42 -5.04
C PRO A 259 0.53 -8.27 -6.23
N GLY A 260 1.83 -8.48 -6.02
CA GLY A 260 2.83 -8.39 -7.09
C GLY A 260 3.06 -6.98 -7.63
N ALA A 261 2.63 -5.95 -6.88
CA ALA A 261 2.74 -4.56 -7.29
C ALA A 261 4.16 -4.00 -7.14
N THR A 262 4.44 -2.90 -7.82
CA THR A 262 5.65 -2.12 -7.63
C THR A 262 5.35 -0.85 -6.84
N LEU A 263 6.01 -0.71 -5.69
CA LEU A 263 6.00 0.48 -4.85
C LEU A 263 7.14 1.41 -5.27
N TYR A 264 6.80 2.64 -5.66
CA TYR A 264 7.73 3.72 -5.94
C TYR A 264 7.68 4.69 -4.77
N THR A 265 8.80 4.85 -4.08
CA THR A 265 8.98 5.86 -3.03
C THR A 265 10.04 6.85 -3.47
N ILE A 266 9.68 8.13 -3.53
CA ILE A 266 10.59 9.21 -3.82
C ILE A 266 10.83 9.96 -2.52
N GLU A 267 12.08 10.02 -2.10
CA GLU A 267 12.53 10.86 -1.00
C GLU A 267 13.34 12.00 -1.60
N CYS A 268 12.78 13.20 -1.53
CA CYS A 268 13.54 14.41 -1.81
C CYS A 268 14.28 14.76 -0.53
N MET A 269 15.61 14.61 -0.51
CA MET A 269 16.38 15.25 0.56
C MET A 269 16.15 16.75 0.42
N ASP A 270 15.67 17.37 1.49
CA ASP A 270 15.56 18.81 1.61
C ASP A 270 16.98 19.40 1.63
N ARG A 271 17.60 19.56 0.44
CA ARG A 271 18.79 20.40 0.27
C ARG A 271 18.42 21.89 0.30
N ALA A 272 17.13 22.25 0.42
CA ALA A 272 16.65 23.60 0.14
C ALA A 272 16.16 24.39 1.36
N ARG A 273 16.13 23.81 2.56
CA ARG A 273 15.94 24.59 3.81
C ARG A 273 17.02 24.26 4.82
N VAL A 274 18.04 25.12 4.87
CA VAL A 274 18.82 25.32 6.10
C VAL A 274 17.79 25.58 7.20
N LYS A 275 17.63 24.65 8.17
CA LYS A 275 16.63 24.83 9.24
C LYS A 275 16.94 26.13 9.96
N ALA A 276 15.92 26.88 10.39
CA ALA A 276 16.14 28.11 11.17
C ALA A 276 17.01 27.85 12.42
N ALA A 277 16.94 26.64 12.98
CA ALA A 277 17.81 26.16 14.05
C ALA A 277 19.29 26.08 13.63
N ASP A 278 19.60 25.65 12.41
CA ASP A 278 20.98 25.58 11.90
C ASP A 278 21.53 26.97 11.58
N ILE A 279 20.69 27.87 11.03
CA ILE A 279 21.04 29.29 10.82
C ILE A 279 21.41 29.93 12.16
N THR A 280 20.60 29.68 13.20
CA THR A 280 20.80 30.23 14.55
C THR A 280 22.03 29.61 15.22
N ARG A 281 22.21 28.28 15.15
CA ARG A 281 23.35 27.57 15.74
C ARG A 281 24.69 27.94 15.10
N LEU A 282 24.70 28.16 13.79
CA LEU A 282 25.89 28.57 13.03
C LEU A 282 26.06 30.11 13.00
N GLY A 283 25.10 30.84 13.57
CA GLY A 283 25.08 32.31 13.62
C GLY A 283 25.06 32.99 12.25
N LEU A 284 24.60 32.32 11.19
CA LEU A 284 24.68 32.82 9.82
C LEU A 284 23.87 34.11 9.64
N THR A 285 24.42 35.07 8.89
CA THR A 285 23.64 36.25 8.50
C THR A 285 22.59 35.88 7.45
N ASN A 286 21.53 36.69 7.30
CA ASN A 286 20.50 36.47 6.28
C ASN A 286 21.11 36.24 4.89
N ARG A 287 22.13 37.02 4.53
CA ARG A 287 22.79 36.92 3.22
C ARG A 287 23.66 35.66 3.08
N GLU A 288 24.30 35.23 4.15
CA GLU A 288 25.06 33.96 4.18
C GLU A 288 24.12 32.77 4.07
N SER A 289 22.96 32.82 4.72
CA SER A 289 21.93 31.79 4.61
C SER A 289 21.36 31.69 3.19
N GLU A 290 21.06 32.82 2.54
CA GLU A 290 20.61 32.84 1.15
C GLU A 290 21.63 32.19 0.21
N ILE A 291 22.91 32.51 0.39
CA ILE A 291 24.00 31.96 -0.42
C ILE A 291 24.20 30.47 -0.14
N LEU A 292 24.12 30.04 1.12
CA LEU A 292 24.17 28.63 1.49
C LEU A 292 23.03 27.84 0.83
N SER A 293 21.79 28.32 0.89
CA SER A 293 20.65 27.66 0.25
C SER A 293 20.83 27.52 -1.26
N LEU A 294 21.44 28.51 -1.93
CA LEU A 294 21.70 28.43 -3.37
C LEU A 294 22.87 27.50 -3.72
N ILE A 295 23.90 27.40 -2.86
CA ILE A 295 24.99 26.42 -3.03
C ILE A 295 24.47 25.00 -2.85
N LEU A 296 23.62 24.76 -1.85
CA LEU A 296 23.00 23.45 -1.63
C LEU A 296 22.02 23.06 -2.75
N ALA A 297 21.46 24.05 -3.45
CA ALA A 297 20.67 23.88 -4.67
C ALA A 297 21.53 23.79 -5.96
N ASP A 298 22.83 23.52 -5.83
CA ASP A 298 23.80 23.31 -6.91
C ASP A 298 23.88 24.47 -7.92
N LYS A 299 23.75 25.71 -7.42
CA LYS A 299 23.88 26.90 -8.27
C LYS A 299 25.33 27.35 -8.38
N SER A 300 25.76 27.60 -9.60
CA SER A 300 27.07 28.18 -9.88
C SER A 300 27.21 29.60 -9.31
N SER A 301 28.43 30.04 -9.06
CA SER A 301 28.69 31.42 -8.59
C SER A 301 28.12 32.49 -9.54
N GLY A 302 27.97 32.16 -10.83
CA GLY A 302 27.33 33.03 -11.83
C GLY A 302 25.81 33.11 -11.66
N GLU A 303 25.15 31.97 -11.49
CA GLU A 303 23.70 31.91 -11.24
C GLU A 303 23.34 32.55 -9.90
N ILE A 304 24.16 32.34 -8.86
CA ILE A 304 23.99 32.99 -7.55
C ILE A 304 24.09 34.50 -7.69
N ALA A 305 25.10 34.99 -8.40
CA ALA A 305 25.31 36.42 -8.65
C ALA A 305 24.10 37.05 -9.36
N GLN A 306 23.59 36.39 -10.40
CA GLN A 306 22.42 36.83 -11.14
C GLN A 306 21.16 36.85 -10.27
N LYS A 307 20.90 35.75 -9.55
CA LYS A 307 19.69 35.60 -8.72
C LYS A 307 19.65 36.58 -7.56
N LEU A 308 20.81 36.85 -6.95
CA LEU A 308 20.94 37.75 -5.81
C LEU A 308 21.25 39.20 -6.21
N ARG A 309 21.33 39.50 -7.51
CA ARG A 309 21.68 40.81 -8.09
C ARG A 309 22.96 41.41 -7.52
N VAL A 310 24.02 40.60 -7.45
CA VAL A 310 25.36 40.99 -6.97
C VAL A 310 26.46 40.56 -7.93
N SER A 311 27.67 41.08 -7.74
CA SER A 311 28.82 40.65 -8.55
C SER A 311 29.28 39.23 -8.18
N LYS A 312 29.90 38.51 -9.13
CA LYS A 312 30.56 37.21 -8.86
C LYS A 312 31.63 37.32 -7.76
N GLY A 313 32.32 38.47 -7.69
CA GLY A 313 33.31 38.75 -6.63
C GLY A 313 32.66 38.85 -5.24
N THR A 314 31.48 39.45 -5.14
CA THR A 314 30.68 39.53 -3.91
C THR A 314 30.28 38.12 -3.44
N VAL A 315 29.83 37.27 -4.36
CA VAL A 315 29.51 35.86 -4.04
C VAL A 315 30.74 35.13 -3.51
N LYS A 316 31.90 35.25 -4.16
CA LYS A 316 33.15 34.64 -3.69
C LYS A 316 33.51 35.06 -2.26
N ASN A 317 33.35 36.35 -1.93
CA ASN A 317 33.61 36.87 -0.59
C ASN A 317 32.66 36.30 0.46
N HIS A 318 31.36 36.20 0.14
CA HIS A 318 30.40 35.58 1.05
C HIS A 318 30.66 34.08 1.25
N ARG A 319 31.04 33.35 0.18
CA ARG A 319 31.42 31.93 0.28
C ARG A 319 32.62 31.72 1.20
N ALA A 320 33.66 32.55 1.09
CA ALA A 320 34.82 32.48 1.96
C ALA A 320 34.47 32.72 3.44
N ARG A 321 33.58 33.69 3.72
CA ARG A 321 33.09 33.97 5.08
C ARG A 321 32.25 32.81 5.62
N LEU A 322 31.34 32.27 4.81
CA LEU A 322 30.51 31.11 5.11
C LEU A 322 31.36 29.89 5.45
N TYR A 323 32.35 29.57 4.61
CA TYR A 323 33.26 28.43 4.79
C TYR A 323 34.04 28.53 6.10
N ARG A 324 34.61 29.70 6.39
CA ARG A 324 35.32 29.96 7.65
C ARG A 324 34.43 29.81 8.87
N LYS A 325 33.16 30.22 8.78
CA LYS A 325 32.19 30.17 9.88
C LYS A 325 31.73 28.75 10.20
N ILE A 326 31.67 27.90 9.18
CA ILE A 326 31.26 26.49 9.30
C ILE A 326 32.47 25.58 9.56
N GLY A 327 33.70 26.06 9.31
CA GLY A 327 34.93 25.30 9.52
C GLY A 327 35.28 24.36 8.36
N VAL A 328 34.82 24.69 7.15
CA VAL A 328 35.08 23.90 5.93
C VAL A 328 35.96 24.68 4.95
N THR A 329 36.70 24.00 4.10
CA THR A 329 37.64 24.62 3.15
C THR A 329 37.19 24.54 1.70
N SER A 330 36.11 23.82 1.40
CA SER A 330 35.60 23.66 0.04
C SER A 330 34.08 23.53 0.01
N GLU A 331 33.49 23.78 -1.16
CA GLU A 331 32.08 23.52 -1.45
C GLU A 331 31.71 22.06 -1.20
N ARG A 332 32.56 21.13 -1.64
CA ARG A 332 32.34 19.69 -1.41
C ARG A 332 32.31 19.34 0.08
N ALA A 333 33.19 19.95 0.88
CA ALA A 333 33.20 19.78 2.33
C ALA A 333 31.99 20.43 3.01
N LEU A 334 31.52 21.58 2.51
CA LEU A 334 30.29 22.22 2.97
C LEU A 334 29.06 21.33 2.71
N ILE A 335 28.95 20.76 1.50
CA ILE A 335 27.86 19.84 1.15
C ILE A 335 27.92 18.58 2.02
N ALA A 336 29.10 18.01 2.22
CA ALA A 336 29.28 16.85 3.09
C ALA A 336 28.94 17.13 4.56
N TYR A 337 29.22 18.34 5.06
CA TYR A 337 28.88 18.77 6.41
C TYR A 337 27.35 18.75 6.63
N PHE A 338 26.58 19.31 5.70
CA PHE A 338 25.13 19.32 5.80
C PHE A 338 24.46 17.98 5.44
N ALA A 339 25.12 17.13 4.65
CA ALA A 339 24.63 15.78 4.38
C ALA A 339 24.76 14.83 5.59
N ARG A 340 25.65 15.13 6.56
CA ARG A 340 25.86 14.33 7.77
C ARG A 340 25.08 14.82 8.99
N ALA A 341 24.57 16.05 8.95
CA ALA A 341 23.90 16.71 10.07
C ALA A 341 22.36 16.63 10.00
N GLY A 342 21.80 15.99 8.96
CA GLY A 342 20.37 15.73 8.78
C GLY A 342 20.05 14.24 8.91
#